data_AF-A0A971CGX9-F1
#
_entry.id   AF-A0A971CGX9-F1
#
_cell.length_a   1.000
_cell.length_b   1.000
_cell.length_c   1.000
_cell.angle_alpha   90.00
_cell.angle_beta   90.00
_cell.angle_gamma   90.00
#
_symmetry.space_group_name_H-M   'P 1'
#
loop_
_entity.id
_entity.type
_entity.pdbx_description
1 polymer ?
#
loop_
_entity_poly.entity_id
_entity_poly.type
_entity_poly.pdbx_seq_one_letter_code
_entity_poly.pdbx_strand_id
1 'polypeptide(L)'
;MNTLISDFVQKGLERGVSREQIASELQKGGWSPREIAEALDAFVESELPLAVPRKRVSSRPKETFLFLMLFAPLYMAAFALGSVLFDLI
;
A
#
# COMPACT_ATOMS: atom_id res chain seq x y z
N MET A 1 3.08 0.77 -6.75
CA MET A 1 3.09 1.91 -5.82
C MET A 1 4.28 2.77 -6.24
N ASN A 2 4.01 3.97 -6.75
CA ASN A 2 5.04 4.87 -7.27
C ASN A 2 5.77 5.55 -6.10
N THR A 3 6.83 4.94 -5.59
CA THR A 3 7.66 5.46 -4.50
C THR A 3 8.30 6.81 -4.82
N LEU A 4 8.41 7.13 -6.10
CA LEU A 4 8.93 8.40 -6.62
C LEU A 4 8.09 9.61 -6.19
N ILE A 5 6.75 9.49 -6.22
CA ILE A 5 5.88 10.63 -5.89
C ILE A 5 5.91 10.93 -4.39
N SER A 6 5.96 9.89 -3.55
CA SER A 6 6.07 10.03 -2.10
C SER A 6 7.41 10.60 -1.67
N ASP A 7 8.51 10.18 -2.31
CA ASP A 7 9.86 10.70 -2.03
C ASP A 7 10.00 12.17 -2.46
N PHE A 8 9.39 12.55 -3.59
CA PHE A 8 9.33 13.94 -4.03
C PHE A 8 8.53 14.83 -3.08
N VAL A 9 7.34 14.39 -2.65
CA VAL A 9 6.51 15.12 -1.67
C VAL A 9 7.26 15.25 -0.35
N GLN A 10 7.91 14.18 0.13
CA GLN A 10 8.71 14.22 1.36
C GLN A 10 9.84 15.25 1.25
N LYS A 11 10.64 15.23 0.18
CA LYS A 11 11.72 16.19 -0.05
C LYS A 11 11.22 17.62 -0.21
N GLY A 12 10.05 17.82 -0.81
CA GLY A 12 9.40 19.12 -0.92
C GLY A 12 8.98 19.68 0.43
N LEU A 13 8.34 18.84 1.25
CA LEU A 13 7.92 19.20 2.61
C LEU A 13 9.11 19.44 3.54
N GLU A 14 10.18 18.63 3.46
CA GLU A 14 11.43 18.84 4.22
C GLU A 14 12.14 20.16 3.86
N ARG A 15 11.92 20.65 2.63
CA ARG A 15 12.45 21.95 2.17
C ARG A 15 11.53 23.13 2.51
N GLY A 16 10.41 22.90 3.21
CA GLY A 16 9.45 23.93 3.58
C GLY A 16 8.60 24.45 2.43
N VAL A 17 8.48 23.70 1.34
CA VAL A 17 7.65 24.05 0.18
C VAL A 17 6.18 23.77 0.49
N SER A 18 5.29 24.71 0.14
CA SER A 18 3.86 24.57 0.41
C SER A 18 3.23 23.43 -0.40
N ARG A 19 2.24 22.74 0.17
CA ARG A 19 1.56 21.59 -0.45
C ARG A 19 0.95 21.93 -1.80
N GLU A 20 0.48 23.15 -1.97
CA GLU A 20 -0.11 23.69 -3.21
C GLU A 20 0.95 23.81 -4.32
N GLN A 21 2.17 24.20 -3.97
CA GLN A 21 3.28 24.28 -4.92
C GLN A 21 3.73 22.88 -5.33
N ILE A 22 3.83 21.94 -4.38
CA ILE A 22 4.16 20.54 -4.67
C ILE A 22 3.08 19.91 -5.57
N ALA A 23 1.80 20.15 -5.29
CA ALA A 23 0.69 19.69 -6.10
C ALA A 23 0.74 20.26 -7.53
N SER A 24 1.02 21.56 -7.67
CA SER A 24 1.13 22.22 -8.98
C SER A 24 2.30 21.65 -9.81
N GLU A 25 3.46 21.42 -9.20
CA GLU A 25 4.62 20.85 -9.88
C GLU A 25 4.39 19.36 -10.24
N LEU A 26 3.75 18.58 -9.38
CA LEU A 26 3.37 17.20 -9.70
C LEU A 26 2.31 17.14 -10.81
N GLN A 27 1.37 18.09 -10.84
CA GLN A 27 0.38 18.20 -11.91
C GLN A 27 1.02 18.57 -13.25
N LYS A 28 2.00 19.47 -13.26
CA LYS A 28 2.83 19.75 -14.46
C LYS A 28 3.64 18.53 -14.90
N GLY A 29 4.09 17.72 -13.95
CA GLY A 29 4.78 16.44 -14.19
C GLY A 29 3.90 15.34 -14.79
N GLY A 30 2.61 15.59 -15.01
CA GLY A 30 1.67 14.63 -15.62
C GLY A 30 1.13 13.58 -14.65
N TRP A 31 1.35 13.76 -13.34
CA TRP A 31 0.79 12.87 -12.33
C TRP A 31 -0.72 13.07 -12.18
N SER A 32 -1.46 11.98 -11.98
CA SER A 32 -2.91 12.07 -11.88
C SER A 32 -3.32 12.81 -10.60
N PRO A 33 -4.41 13.61 -10.62
CA PRO A 33 -4.87 14.36 -9.45
C PRO A 33 -5.23 13.44 -8.27
N ARG A 34 -5.62 12.20 -8.56
CA ARG A 34 -5.88 11.16 -7.56
C ARG A 34 -4.59 10.67 -6.88
N GLU A 35 -3.52 10.45 -7.63
CA GLU A 35 -2.22 10.08 -7.07
C GLU A 35 -1.60 11.21 -6.24
N ILE A 36 -1.76 12.47 -6.68
CA ILE A 36 -1.31 13.65 -5.93
C ILE A 36 -2.06 13.77 -4.60
N ALA A 37 -3.39 13.64 -4.62
CA ALA A 37 -4.21 13.66 -3.41
C ALA A 37 -3.86 12.50 -2.45
N GLU A 38 -3.67 11.28 -2.96
CA GLU A 38 -3.23 10.15 -2.13
C GLU A 38 -1.82 10.37 -1.55
N ALA A 39 -0.90 10.94 -2.31
CA ALA A 39 0.46 11.22 -1.85
C ALA A 39 0.47 12.31 -0.78
N LEU A 40 -0.34 13.36 -0.92
CA LEU A 40 -0.48 14.43 0.06
C LEU A 40 -1.21 13.96 1.34
N ASP A 41 -2.26 13.14 1.21
CA ASP A 41 -2.99 12.56 2.35
C ASP A 41 -2.12 11.56 3.16
N ALA A 42 -1.04 11.05 2.56
CA ALA A 42 -0.05 10.22 3.25
C ALA A 42 0.73 10.99 4.33
N PHE A 43 0.71 12.32 4.33
CA PHE A 43 1.43 13.17 5.29
C PHE A 43 0.46 13.96 6.15
N VAL A 44 0.60 13.87 7.48
CA VAL A 44 -0.26 14.58 8.43
C VAL A 44 0.05 16.08 8.41
N GLU A 45 -0.99 16.91 8.45
CA GLU A 45 -0.87 18.36 8.64
C GLU A 45 -0.58 18.62 10.13
N SER A 46 0.66 18.95 10.44
CA SER A 46 1.12 19.27 11.79
C SER A 46 1.90 20.57 11.71
N GLU A 47 1.78 21.43 12.72
CA GLU A 47 2.55 22.69 12.88
C GLU A 47 4.07 22.47 13.04
N LEU A 48 4.53 21.23 12.88
CA LEU A 48 5.93 20.86 12.85
C LEU A 48 6.47 21.02 11.42
N PRO A 49 7.67 21.58 11.22
CA PRO A 49 8.35 21.67 9.93
C PRO A 49 8.86 20.29 9.43
N LEU A 50 8.22 19.19 9.85
CA LEU A 50 8.59 17.83 9.50
C LEU A 50 7.36 17.05 9.02
N ALA A 51 7.54 16.43 7.86
CA ALA A 51 6.58 15.53 7.25
C ALA A 51 6.44 14.25 8.10
N VAL A 52 5.38 14.16 8.91
CA VAL A 52 5.09 12.94 9.69
C VAL A 52 4.30 11.97 8.79
N PRO A 53 4.88 10.81 8.40
CA PRO A 53 4.20 9.84 7.56
C PRO A 53 3.06 9.18 8.33
N ARG A 54 1.85 9.21 7.75
CA ARG A 54 0.66 8.60 8.33
C ARG A 54 0.77 7.08 8.20
N LYS A 55 0.54 6.35 9.30
CA LYS A 55 0.54 4.87 9.34
C LYS A 55 -0.51 4.34 8.36
N ARG A 56 -0.12 4.00 7.13
CA ARG A 56 -1.01 3.31 6.21
C ARG A 56 -1.15 1.86 6.66
N VAL A 57 -2.35 1.52 7.12
CA VAL A 57 -2.76 0.14 7.28
C VAL A 57 -2.92 -0.43 5.88
N SER A 58 -1.87 -1.04 5.35
CA SER A 58 -1.94 -1.79 4.09
C SER A 58 -2.76 -3.07 4.32
N SER A 59 -4.05 -2.92 4.56
CA SER A 59 -4.96 -4.05 4.46
C SER A 59 -5.08 -4.31 2.97
N ARG A 60 -4.49 -5.40 2.50
CA ARG A 60 -4.41 -5.78 1.08
C ARG A 60 -5.36 -6.96 0.90
N PRO A 61 -6.69 -6.72 0.82
CA PRO A 61 -7.70 -7.77 1.03
C PRO A 61 -7.64 -8.83 -0.07
N LYS A 62 -7.14 -8.45 -1.24
CA LYS A 62 -6.86 -9.35 -2.37
C LYS A 62 -5.89 -10.49 -2.01
N GLU A 63 -4.88 -10.24 -1.18
CA GLU A 63 -3.89 -11.25 -0.81
C GLU A 63 -4.50 -12.27 0.15
N THR A 64 -5.26 -11.81 1.15
CA THR A 64 -6.01 -12.70 2.05
C THR A 64 -6.99 -13.59 1.28
N PHE A 65 -7.71 -13.03 0.30
CA PHE A 65 -8.61 -13.81 -0.56
C PHE A 65 -7.85 -14.87 -1.38
N LEU A 66 -6.73 -14.49 -1.99
CA LEU A 66 -5.86 -15.42 -2.74
C LEU A 66 -5.35 -16.56 -1.85
N PHE A 67 -4.94 -16.26 -0.62
CA PHE A 67 -4.50 -17.29 0.33
C PHE A 67 -5.65 -18.23 0.72
N LEU A 68 -6.85 -17.71 1.00
CA LEU A 68 -8.02 -18.55 1.29
C LEU A 68 -8.36 -19.48 0.11
N MET A 69 -8.33 -18.94 -1.11
CA MET A 69 -8.55 -19.71 -2.33
C MET A 69 -7.50 -20.82 -2.51
N LEU A 70 -6.23 -20.55 -2.16
CA LEU A 70 -5.15 -21.53 -2.22
C LEU A 70 -5.25 -22.60 -1.12
N PHE A 71 -5.72 -22.23 0.07
CA PHE A 71 -5.88 -23.16 1.18
C PHE A 71 -7.01 -24.16 0.97
N ALA A 72 -8.06 -23.81 0.23
CA ALA A 72 -9.18 -24.71 -0.05
C ALA A 72 -8.76 -26.04 -0.74
N PRO A 73 -8.07 -26.04 -1.90
CA PRO A 73 -7.60 -27.27 -2.53
C PRO A 73 -6.49 -27.96 -1.72
N LEU A 74 -5.65 -27.20 -1.00
CA LEU A 74 -4.62 -27.77 -0.14
C LEU A 74 -5.22 -28.59 1.01
N TYR A 75 -6.30 -28.08 1.62
CA TYR A 75 -7.04 -28.79 2.67
C TYR A 75 -7.66 -30.09 2.12
N MET A 76 -8.31 -30.03 0.96
CA MET A 76 -8.85 -31.23 0.31
C MET A 76 -7.75 -32.25 0.02
N ALA A 77 -6.60 -31.82 -0.50
CA ALA A 77 -5.48 -32.70 -0.78
C ALA A 77 -4.93 -33.35 0.49
N ALA A 78 -4.72 -32.58 1.57
CA ALA A 78 -4.24 -33.11 2.84
C ALA A 78 -5.22 -34.12 3.45
N PHE A 79 -6.52 -33.83 3.38
CA PHE A 79 -7.57 -34.73 3.89
C PHE A 79 -7.64 -36.03 3.07
N ALA A 80 -7.65 -35.93 1.74
CA ALA A 80 -7.64 -37.09 0.86
C ALA A 80 -6.37 -37.94 1.03
N LEU A 81 -5.21 -37.30 1.16
CA LEU A 81 -3.94 -37.96 1.42
C LEU A 81 -3.97 -38.71 2.76
N GLY A 82 -4.48 -38.06 3.81
CA GLY A 82 -4.66 -38.67 5.12
C GLY A 82 -5.60 -39.88 5.05
N SER A 83 -6.74 -39.75 4.37
CA SER A 83 -7.68 -40.85 4.17
C SER A 83 -7.01 -42.07 3.53
N VAL A 84 -6.22 -41.87 2.47
CA VAL A 84 -5.52 -42.97 1.79
C VAL A 84 -4.45 -43.60 2.68
N LEU A 85 -3.70 -42.79 3.43
CA LEU A 85 -2.69 -43.27 4.37
C LEU A 85 -3.31 -44.13 5.49
N PHE A 86 -4.48 -43.73 6.01
CA PHE A 86 -5.20 -44.50 7.01
C PHE A 86 -5.83 -45.78 6.45
N ASP A 87 -6.23 -45.82 5.18
CA ASP A 87 -6.73 -47.04 4.52
C ASP A 87 -5.61 -48.08 4.32
N LEU A 88 -4.37 -47.61 4.13
CA LEU A 88 -3.20 -48.44 3.86
C LEU A 88 -2.56 -49.07 5.11
N ILE A 89 -2.91 -48.59 6.32
CA ILE A 89 -2.37 -49.04 7.62
C ILE A 89 -3.39 -49.90 8.32
#